data_AF-A0AAP4FY04-F1
#
_entry.id   AF-A0AAP4FY04-F1
#
_cell.length_a   1.000
_cell.length_b   1.000
_cell.length_c   1.000
_cell.angle_alpha   90.00
_cell.angle_beta   90.00
_cell.angle_gamma   90.00
#
_symmetry.space_group_name_H-M   'P 1'
#
loop_
_entity.id
_entity.type
_entity.pdbx_description
1 polymer ?
#
loop_
_entity_poly.entity_id
_entity_poly.type
_entity_poly.pdbx_seq_one_letter_code
_entity_poly.pdbx_strand_id
1 'polypeptide(L)'
;MNMSTKSTQNTVSASTWFSRHLRDPDADDLTPSALCKLAGCNRPLYRISENAAWRLCQKHYDSRLLKQQKKLQPPDTLHCKFCGKVITSPRNSTYCGRNCANADRRVIDDAHTVKVLSHSWWRNIETLFRHNPFGLDSAPSPLTDIPGLWKLYALKAACQQSFNVIEGEWLIDPDTHQPVEKLTASIRLELCHRSPNARGGANTPHNIVIAPGFTNRPLQSRQPPQNANARFNGIQAGTGGQPMTQSLITELKTRYGEDDVRAMMQKIKPSFAGKLKAYPHRKPGYATLYSILVLECKRLGFTCLGSQLDKLYRLSADALGLHLELLASAFFIALQTQDADGLIETTEQLDLNASCRMTEKPADLNMLNRNLRLPLLVYEGSPMHTLLCTANAVLRRYLKVDIFESVQTHFLKLYNSAFYQPPVLAYSPLELVPLSSPHHKEHPEHDQWAKRVHRKGRTTKWQNQRLHQAISDEVKKTQTRRS
;
A
#
# COMPACT_ATOMS: atom_id res chain seq x y z
N MET A 1 -29.51 75.21 32.62
CA MET A 1 -30.64 74.26 32.46
C MET A 1 -30.41 73.12 33.45
N ASN A 2 -30.66 73.33 34.73
CA ASN A 2 -31.92 73.14 35.46
C ASN A 2 -32.50 71.71 35.44
N MET A 3 -32.53 71.16 36.67
CA MET A 3 -33.33 70.06 37.23
C MET A 3 -32.86 68.62 36.94
N SER A 4 -32.28 67.87 37.90
CA SER A 4 -32.83 67.37 39.19
C SER A 4 -33.97 66.37 38.91
N THR A 5 -33.94 65.11 39.37
CA THR A 5 -33.84 64.68 40.77
C THR A 5 -33.60 63.16 40.91
N LYS A 6 -32.74 62.81 41.89
CA LYS A 6 -32.92 61.81 42.99
C LYS A 6 -33.11 60.33 42.62
N SER A 7 -32.65 59.35 43.39
CA SER A 7 -31.82 59.18 44.60
C SER A 7 -31.57 57.65 44.67
N THR A 8 -30.66 57.04 45.42
CA THR A 8 -30.02 57.38 46.69
C THR A 8 -28.78 56.48 46.81
N GLN A 9 -27.71 57.07 47.33
CA GLN A 9 -26.42 56.46 47.63
C GLN A 9 -26.49 55.58 48.89
N ASN A 10 -25.51 54.69 49.05
CA ASN A 10 -24.56 54.61 50.18
C ASN A 10 -23.77 53.29 50.03
N THR A 11 -22.53 53.24 49.53
CA THR A 11 -21.24 53.51 50.24
C THR A 11 -21.33 53.24 51.74
N VAL A 12 -20.51 52.36 52.32
CA VAL A 12 -19.16 52.71 52.76
C VAL A 12 -18.32 51.44 53.01
N SER A 13 -17.06 51.51 52.62
CA SER A 13 -15.93 50.69 53.05
C SER A 13 -15.53 50.99 54.50
N ALA A 14 -15.17 49.98 55.29
CA ALA A 14 -13.94 50.03 56.10
C ALA A 14 -13.80 48.77 56.94
N SER A 15 -12.61 48.17 56.83
CA SER A 15 -12.00 47.27 57.79
C SER A 15 -11.91 47.90 59.18
N THR A 16 -12.32 47.15 60.20
CA THR A 16 -11.64 46.86 61.49
C THR A 16 -12.70 46.41 62.49
N TRP A 17 -12.36 45.45 63.34
CA TRP A 17 -12.66 45.40 64.78
C TRP A 17 -12.54 43.94 65.25
N PHE A 18 -11.42 43.70 65.93
CA PHE A 18 -11.21 42.59 66.83
C PHE A 18 -12.27 42.59 67.94
N SER A 19 -12.55 41.38 68.45
CA SER A 19 -13.08 41.08 69.78
C SER A 19 -14.52 41.49 70.09
N ARG A 20 -15.43 40.52 69.96
CA ARG A 20 -16.37 40.19 71.05
C ARG A 20 -16.70 38.70 71.02
N HIS A 21 -16.08 37.97 71.95
CA HIS A 21 -16.62 36.72 72.45
C HIS A 21 -18.03 36.98 72.99
N LEU A 22 -19.04 36.64 72.20
CA LEU A 22 -20.34 36.24 72.74
C LEU A 22 -20.27 34.72 72.90
N ARG A 23 -19.93 34.30 74.13
CA ARG A 23 -20.12 32.92 74.56
C ARG A 23 -21.62 32.65 74.53
N ASP A 24 -22.00 31.59 73.84
CA ASP A 24 -23.32 31.00 73.94
C ASP A 24 -23.48 30.46 75.39
N PRO A 25 -24.54 30.83 76.15
CA PRO A 25 -24.65 30.46 77.56
C PRO A 25 -24.93 28.98 77.85
N ASP A 26 -25.09 28.14 76.82
CA ASP A 26 -25.32 26.69 76.95
C ASP A 26 -24.14 25.85 76.40
N ALA A 27 -22.93 26.42 76.41
CA ALA A 27 -21.71 25.81 75.88
C ALA A 27 -20.94 24.92 76.87
N ASP A 28 -21.57 24.49 77.97
CA ASP A 28 -20.99 23.53 78.90
C ASP A 28 -21.82 22.23 78.89
N ASP A 29 -21.16 21.11 78.61
CA ASP A 29 -21.65 19.71 78.57
C ASP A 29 -22.39 19.19 77.31
N LEU A 30 -21.70 19.18 76.16
CA LEU A 30 -22.06 18.25 75.05
C LEU A 30 -20.82 17.60 74.42
N THR A 31 -20.43 16.43 74.93
CA THR A 31 -19.50 15.51 74.26
C THR A 31 -20.06 15.08 72.89
N PRO A 32 -19.30 15.19 71.78
CA PRO A 32 -19.76 14.79 70.45
C PRO A 32 -20.04 13.29 70.41
N SER A 33 -21.28 12.89 70.12
CA SER A 33 -21.72 11.50 70.24
C SER A 33 -21.32 10.58 69.07
N ALA A 34 -20.85 11.13 67.94
CA ALA A 34 -20.20 10.41 66.84
C ALA A 34 -19.73 11.37 65.73
N LEU A 35 -18.85 10.89 64.84
CA LEU A 35 -18.47 11.55 63.59
C LEU A 35 -19.32 11.04 62.42
N CYS A 36 -19.43 11.87 61.37
CA CYS A 36 -20.07 11.50 60.11
C CYS A 36 -19.40 10.27 59.46
N LYS A 37 -20.21 9.29 59.02
CA LYS A 37 -19.76 8.03 58.41
C LYS A 37 -19.07 8.19 57.05
N LEU A 38 -19.32 9.28 56.33
CA LEU A 38 -18.77 9.48 54.98
C LEU A 38 -17.24 9.69 55.04
N ALA A 39 -16.48 8.89 54.29
CA ALA A 39 -15.02 8.96 54.26
C ALA A 39 -14.53 10.39 53.93
N GLY A 40 -13.63 10.91 54.76
CA GLY A 40 -13.07 12.26 54.63
C GLY A 40 -13.91 13.39 55.28
N CYS A 41 -14.99 13.07 55.99
CA CYS A 41 -15.80 14.07 56.70
C CYS A 41 -15.65 13.98 58.22
N ASN A 42 -14.94 14.95 58.83
CA ASN A 42 -14.71 15.00 60.28
C ASN A 42 -15.72 15.86 61.04
N ARG A 43 -16.92 16.11 60.46
CA ARG A 43 -17.92 16.95 61.12
C ARG A 43 -18.60 16.19 62.27
N PRO A 44 -18.66 16.76 63.49
CA PRO A 44 -19.36 16.15 64.62
C PRO A 44 -20.88 16.14 64.40
N LEU A 45 -21.54 15.11 64.91
CA LEU A 45 -23.00 15.00 64.90
C LEU A 45 -23.55 15.64 66.19
N TYR A 46 -24.26 16.77 66.05
CA TYR A 46 -25.05 17.35 67.14
C TYR A 46 -26.50 16.86 67.04
N ARG A 47 -27.16 16.68 68.20
CA ARG A 47 -28.47 16.03 68.38
C ARG A 47 -29.54 16.51 67.38
N ILE A 48 -29.73 15.77 66.29
CA ILE A 48 -30.91 15.82 65.42
C ILE A 48 -31.29 14.35 65.14
N SER A 49 -32.49 13.95 65.55
CA SER A 49 -32.93 12.55 65.69
C SER A 49 -32.89 11.75 64.38
N GLU A 50 -33.24 12.37 63.25
CA GLU A 50 -33.34 11.67 61.96
C GLU A 50 -31.98 11.42 61.28
N ASN A 51 -31.06 12.39 61.37
CA ASN A 51 -29.73 12.28 60.75
C ASN A 51 -28.83 11.31 61.49
N ALA A 52 -29.04 11.19 62.81
CA ALA A 52 -28.31 10.29 63.70
C ALA A 52 -28.50 8.82 63.32
N ALA A 53 -29.72 8.43 62.91
CA ALA A 53 -30.01 7.09 62.40
C ALA A 53 -29.13 6.71 61.19
N TRP A 54 -28.78 7.69 60.36
CA TRP A 54 -27.95 7.49 59.17
C TRP A 54 -26.46 7.77 59.40
N ARG A 55 -26.06 8.25 60.59
CA ARG A 55 -24.71 8.72 60.92
C ARG A 55 -24.14 9.71 59.88
N LEU A 56 -24.95 10.63 59.38
CA LEU A 56 -24.52 11.67 58.44
C LEU A 56 -24.64 13.05 59.09
N CYS A 57 -23.67 13.95 58.84
CA CYS A 57 -23.82 15.34 59.23
C CYS A 57 -24.94 16.00 58.41
N GLN A 58 -25.53 17.10 58.91
CA GLN A 58 -26.66 17.78 58.28
C GLN A 58 -26.45 18.00 56.77
N LYS A 59 -25.29 18.54 56.36
CA LYS A 59 -24.95 18.76 54.94
C LYS A 59 -25.06 17.48 54.08
N HIS A 60 -24.60 16.35 54.60
CA HIS A 60 -24.64 15.07 53.87
C HIS A 60 -26.01 14.42 53.93
N TYR A 61 -26.75 14.62 55.02
CA TYR A 61 -28.14 14.22 55.12
C TYR A 61 -29.02 15.01 54.13
N ASP A 62 -28.90 16.33 54.08
CA ASP A 62 -29.60 17.18 53.11
C ASP A 62 -29.24 16.79 51.67
N SER A 63 -27.95 16.56 51.38
CA SER A 63 -27.50 16.09 50.06
C SER A 63 -28.10 14.73 49.69
N ARG A 64 -28.32 13.86 50.69
CA ARG A 64 -28.96 12.56 50.49
C ARG A 64 -30.46 12.72 50.26
N LEU A 65 -31.15 13.55 51.03
CA LEU A 65 -32.55 13.90 50.83
C LEU A 65 -32.77 14.49 49.44
N LEU A 66 -31.89 15.40 49.01
CA LEU A 66 -31.92 15.99 47.67
C LEU A 66 -31.72 14.93 46.57
N LYS A 67 -30.83 13.96 46.79
CA LYS A 67 -30.65 12.81 45.88
C LYS A 67 -31.86 11.87 45.89
N GLN A 68 -32.53 11.68 47.03
CA GLN A 68 -33.77 10.89 47.12
C GLN A 68 -34.93 11.60 46.41
N GLN A 69 -35.10 12.91 46.61
CA GLN A 69 -36.07 13.72 45.89
C GLN A 69 -35.83 13.71 44.37
N LYS A 70 -34.57 13.82 43.94
CA LYS A 70 -34.20 13.70 42.50
C LYS A 70 -34.46 12.31 41.91
N LYS A 71 -34.45 11.24 42.72
CA LYS A 71 -34.85 9.89 42.27
C LYS A 71 -36.36 9.72 42.11
N LEU A 72 -37.15 10.56 42.78
CA LEU A 72 -38.61 10.56 42.69
C LEU A 72 -39.11 11.41 41.52
N GLN A 73 -38.28 12.29 40.97
CA GLN A 73 -38.57 12.99 39.73
C GLN A 73 -38.32 12.07 38.52
N PRO A 74 -39.21 12.07 37.50
CA PRO A 74 -38.95 11.33 36.27
C PRO A 74 -37.62 11.82 35.68
N PRO A 75 -36.74 10.93 35.21
CA PRO A 75 -35.48 11.34 34.60
C PRO A 75 -35.79 12.23 33.40
N ASP A 76 -35.12 13.38 33.33
CA ASP A 76 -35.21 14.26 32.17
C ASP A 76 -34.99 13.43 30.90
N THR A 77 -35.95 13.49 29.97
CA THR A 77 -35.79 12.85 28.66
C THR A 77 -34.67 13.56 27.92
N LEU A 78 -33.47 12.99 28.00
CA LEU A 78 -32.31 13.48 27.27
C LEU A 78 -32.50 13.11 25.80
N HIS A 79 -32.40 14.11 24.92
CA HIS A 79 -32.43 13.90 23.48
C HIS A 79 -31.01 13.84 22.93
N CYS A 80 -30.75 12.91 22.01
CA CYS A 80 -29.49 12.84 21.28
C CYS A 80 -29.30 14.14 20.50
N LYS A 81 -28.19 14.84 20.75
CA LYS A 81 -27.84 16.09 20.06
C LYS A 81 -27.80 15.94 18.53
N PHE A 82 -27.47 14.75 18.04
CA PHE A 82 -27.35 14.48 16.61
C PHE A 82 -28.66 14.06 15.94
N CYS A 83 -29.36 13.04 16.47
CA CYS A 83 -30.52 12.44 15.79
C CYS A 83 -31.87 12.75 16.46
N GLY A 84 -31.89 13.54 17.55
CA GLY A 84 -33.10 13.92 18.28
C GLY A 84 -33.79 12.80 19.06
N LYS A 85 -33.40 11.53 18.88
CA LYS A 85 -33.97 10.39 19.59
C LYS A 85 -33.67 10.46 21.08
N VAL A 86 -34.64 10.04 21.90
CA VAL A 86 -34.48 9.90 23.35
C VAL A 86 -33.32 8.95 23.65
N ILE A 87 -32.41 9.38 24.51
CA ILE A 87 -31.27 8.58 24.97
C ILE A 87 -31.79 7.59 26.00
N THR A 88 -31.81 6.31 25.64
CA THR A 88 -32.28 5.22 26.49
C THR A 88 -31.20 4.72 27.47
N SER A 89 -29.93 5.07 27.24
CA SER A 89 -28.81 4.63 28.08
C SER A 89 -28.45 5.69 29.12
N PRO A 90 -28.56 5.40 30.43
CA PRO A 90 -28.26 6.37 31.49
C PRO A 90 -26.77 6.76 31.61
N ARG A 91 -25.87 6.09 30.87
CA ARG A 91 -24.44 6.43 30.83
C ARG A 91 -24.09 7.52 29.81
N ASN A 92 -24.97 7.79 28.84
CA ASN A 92 -24.72 8.77 27.79
C ASN A 92 -25.58 10.01 28.04
N SER A 93 -24.96 11.19 28.15
CA SER A 93 -25.68 12.45 28.38
C SER A 93 -25.90 13.29 27.11
N THR A 94 -25.24 12.93 25.99
CA THR A 94 -25.19 13.80 24.80
C THR A 94 -25.63 13.12 23.51
N TYR A 95 -25.34 11.83 23.33
CA TYR A 95 -25.65 11.08 22.11
C TYR A 95 -26.24 9.72 22.43
N CYS A 96 -27.17 9.24 21.60
CA CYS A 96 -27.80 7.92 21.79
C CYS A 96 -26.84 6.73 21.51
N GLY A 97 -25.67 6.97 20.90
CA GLY A 97 -24.65 5.96 20.69
C GLY A 97 -23.41 6.50 20.00
N ARG A 98 -22.36 5.67 19.89
CA ARG A 98 -21.08 6.04 19.24
C ARG A 98 -21.26 6.51 17.80
N ASN A 99 -22.21 5.95 17.06
CA ASN A 99 -22.45 6.36 15.67
C ASN A 99 -22.91 7.83 15.58
N CYS A 100 -23.81 8.26 16.49
CA CYS A 100 -24.27 9.65 16.56
C CYS A 100 -23.19 10.58 17.11
N ALA A 101 -22.43 10.14 18.12
CA ALA A 101 -21.28 10.90 18.64
C ALA A 101 -20.19 11.11 17.57
N ASN A 102 -19.90 10.08 16.77
CA ASN A 102 -18.96 10.15 15.67
C ASN A 102 -19.51 10.97 14.50
N ALA A 103 -20.84 10.98 14.29
CA ALA A 103 -21.48 11.77 13.25
C ALA A 103 -21.46 13.28 13.55
N ASP A 104 -21.75 13.68 14.79
CA ASP A 104 -21.66 15.07 15.23
C ASP A 104 -20.22 15.61 15.22
N ARG A 105 -19.22 14.73 15.31
CA ARG A 105 -17.79 15.09 15.24
C ARG A 105 -17.25 15.14 13.81
N ARG A 106 -18.07 14.88 12.78
CA ARG A 106 -17.60 14.87 11.39
C ARG A 106 -17.26 16.28 10.94
N VAL A 107 -16.16 16.37 10.22
CA VAL A 107 -15.66 17.61 9.62
C VAL A 107 -16.50 18.04 8.40
N ILE A 108 -17.09 17.06 7.69
CA ILE A 108 -18.03 17.25 6.56
C ILE A 108 -19.12 16.18 6.69
N ASP A 109 -20.39 16.58 6.84
CA ASP A 109 -21.52 15.66 7.01
C ASP A 109 -22.18 15.32 5.66
N ASP A 110 -21.41 14.63 4.81
CA ASP A 110 -21.87 14.09 3.53
C ASP A 110 -21.67 12.56 3.54
N ALA A 111 -22.71 11.81 3.19
CA ALA A 111 -22.70 10.34 3.24
C ALA A 111 -21.63 9.75 2.32
N HIS A 112 -21.37 10.37 1.16
CA HIS A 112 -20.32 9.94 0.24
C HIS A 112 -18.93 10.19 0.83
N THR A 113 -18.68 11.37 1.38
CA THR A 113 -17.43 11.73 2.05
C THR A 113 -17.12 10.78 3.20
N VAL A 114 -18.11 10.46 4.04
CA VAL A 114 -17.94 9.48 5.14
C VAL A 114 -17.53 8.12 4.60
N LYS A 115 -18.14 7.69 3.49
CA LYS A 115 -17.80 6.44 2.82
C LYS A 115 -16.35 6.46 2.31
N VAL A 116 -15.88 7.56 1.72
CA VAL A 116 -14.47 7.73 1.31
C VAL A 116 -13.51 7.69 2.50
N LEU A 117 -13.77 8.49 3.54
CA LEU A 117 -12.91 8.60 4.74
C LEU A 117 -12.80 7.29 5.52
N SER A 118 -13.85 6.46 5.51
CA SER A 118 -13.85 5.15 6.18
C SER A 118 -13.01 4.11 5.45
N HIS A 119 -12.66 4.33 4.18
CA HIS A 119 -11.93 3.38 3.35
C HIS A 119 -10.45 3.30 3.74
N SER A 120 -9.87 2.10 3.61
CA SER A 120 -8.45 1.86 3.94
C SER A 120 -7.48 2.68 3.08
N TRP A 121 -7.82 2.92 1.81
CA TRP A 121 -7.00 3.74 0.91
C TRP A 121 -6.90 5.19 1.37
N TRP A 122 -7.97 5.78 1.94
CA TRP A 122 -7.89 7.13 2.50
C TRP A 122 -6.86 7.19 3.63
N ARG A 123 -6.92 6.23 4.57
CA ARG A 123 -5.97 6.15 5.69
C ARG A 123 -4.53 5.99 5.21
N ASN A 124 -4.32 5.20 4.15
CA ASN A 124 -3.00 5.03 3.56
C ASN A 124 -2.51 6.32 2.89
N ILE A 125 -3.37 7.02 2.15
CA ILE A 125 -3.04 8.33 1.56
C ILE A 125 -2.68 9.32 2.67
N GLU A 126 -3.51 9.43 3.70
CA GLU A 126 -3.22 10.29 4.86
C GLU A 126 -1.88 9.94 5.53
N THR A 127 -1.55 8.66 5.61
CA THR A 127 -0.24 8.19 6.11
C THR A 127 0.92 8.67 5.24
N LEU A 128 0.75 8.76 3.91
CA LEU A 128 1.77 9.32 3.02
C LEU A 128 2.05 10.79 3.34
N PHE A 129 1.00 11.59 3.56
CA PHE A 129 1.16 13.01 3.89
C PHE A 129 1.75 13.20 5.30
N ARG A 130 1.32 12.42 6.30
CA ARG A 130 1.87 12.49 7.67
C ARG A 130 3.35 12.14 7.75
N HIS A 131 3.82 11.18 6.94
CA HIS A 131 5.23 10.78 6.92
C HIS A 131 6.11 11.69 6.06
N ASN A 132 5.52 12.67 5.35
CA ASN A 132 6.28 13.64 4.59
C ASN A 132 6.59 14.86 5.47
N PRO A 133 7.84 15.37 5.49
CA PRO A 133 8.20 16.56 6.26
C PRO A 133 7.41 17.82 5.88
N PHE A 134 6.80 17.85 4.69
CA PHE A 134 6.05 19.00 4.19
C PHE A 134 4.53 18.85 4.30
N GLY A 135 4.03 17.77 4.91
CA GLY A 135 2.60 17.57 5.14
C GLY A 135 1.77 17.74 3.87
N LEU A 136 0.68 18.53 3.91
CA LEU A 136 -0.19 18.79 2.76
C LEU A 136 0.54 19.42 1.56
N ASP A 137 1.56 20.25 1.82
CA ASP A 137 2.38 20.91 0.79
C ASP A 137 3.30 19.94 0.02
N SER A 138 3.34 18.67 0.45
CA SER A 138 3.99 17.61 -0.33
C SER A 138 3.28 17.28 -1.63
N ALA A 139 2.00 17.63 -1.80
CA ALA A 139 1.29 17.50 -3.06
C ALA A 139 1.27 18.86 -3.80
N PRO A 140 1.80 18.95 -5.03
CA PRO A 140 1.76 20.18 -5.82
C PRO A 140 0.35 20.74 -6.03
N SER A 141 -0.63 19.85 -6.22
CA SER A 141 -2.02 20.20 -6.43
C SER A 141 -2.93 19.27 -5.61
N PRO A 142 -3.10 19.49 -4.29
CA PRO A 142 -3.75 18.52 -3.40
C PRO A 142 -5.17 18.12 -3.83
N LEU A 143 -5.96 19.06 -4.35
CA LEU A 143 -7.33 18.81 -4.81
C LEU A 143 -7.42 17.92 -6.07
N THR A 144 -6.31 17.71 -6.78
CA THR A 144 -6.21 16.79 -7.94
C THR A 144 -5.34 15.58 -7.64
N ASP A 145 -4.25 15.76 -6.90
CA ASP A 145 -3.30 14.71 -6.56
C ASP A 145 -3.92 13.67 -5.63
N ILE A 146 -4.73 14.07 -4.63
CA ILE A 146 -5.37 13.11 -3.70
C ILE A 146 -6.35 12.17 -4.45
N PRO A 147 -7.28 12.66 -5.30
CA PRO A 147 -8.05 11.78 -6.18
C PRO A 147 -7.17 10.94 -7.12
N GLY A 148 -6.03 11.48 -7.58
CA GLY A 148 -5.06 10.74 -8.37
C GLY A 148 -4.42 9.59 -7.61
N LEU A 149 -4.01 9.81 -6.36
CA LEU A 149 -3.44 8.80 -5.46
C LEU A 149 -4.48 7.71 -5.16
N TRP A 150 -5.74 8.10 -5.00
CA TRP A 150 -6.85 7.15 -4.90
C TRP A 150 -6.94 6.23 -6.13
N LYS A 151 -6.91 6.81 -7.34
CA LYS A 151 -6.89 6.03 -8.58
C LYS A 151 -5.67 5.11 -8.65
N LEU A 152 -4.51 5.55 -8.13
CA LEU A 152 -3.31 4.73 -8.06
C LEU A 152 -3.48 3.51 -7.14
N TYR A 153 -4.14 3.67 -5.98
CA TYR A 153 -4.51 2.52 -5.13
C TYR A 153 -5.48 1.57 -5.83
N ALA A 154 -6.43 2.09 -6.62
CA ALA A 154 -7.34 1.26 -7.41
C ALA A 154 -6.59 0.46 -8.49
N LEU A 155 -5.67 1.10 -9.21
CA LEU A 155 -4.80 0.44 -10.20
C LEU A 155 -3.93 -0.63 -9.54
N LYS A 156 -3.30 -0.31 -8.41
CA LYS A 156 -2.55 -1.27 -7.61
C LYS A 156 -3.42 -2.48 -7.23
N ALA A 157 -4.62 -2.26 -6.71
CA ALA A 157 -5.53 -3.35 -6.35
C ALA A 157 -5.90 -4.24 -7.55
N ALA A 158 -6.08 -3.64 -8.73
CA ALA A 158 -6.31 -4.39 -9.97
C ALA A 158 -5.09 -5.26 -10.35
N CYS A 159 -3.87 -4.74 -10.24
CA CYS A 159 -2.64 -5.50 -10.49
C CYS A 159 -2.41 -6.61 -9.44
N GLN A 160 -2.85 -6.43 -8.20
CA GLN A 160 -2.68 -7.42 -7.12
C GLN A 160 -3.62 -8.62 -7.22
N GLN A 161 -4.74 -8.49 -7.96
CA GLN A 161 -5.75 -9.53 -8.17
C GLN A 161 -6.16 -10.24 -6.87
N SER A 162 -6.51 -9.47 -5.83
CA SER A 162 -6.79 -10.03 -4.51
C SER A 162 -8.03 -10.93 -4.50
N PHE A 163 -7.99 -11.98 -3.67
CA PHE A 163 -8.95 -13.08 -3.63
C PHE A 163 -9.23 -13.53 -2.20
N ASN A 164 -10.32 -14.29 -2.02
CA ASN A 164 -10.70 -14.93 -0.75
C ASN A 164 -11.24 -16.36 -0.94
N VAL A 165 -11.23 -16.87 -2.18
CA VAL A 165 -11.65 -18.24 -2.52
C VAL A 165 -10.57 -18.91 -3.37
N ILE A 166 -10.23 -20.16 -3.07
CA ILE A 166 -9.31 -20.99 -3.85
C ILE A 166 -10.01 -22.30 -4.17
N GLU A 167 -10.06 -22.68 -5.45
CA GLU A 167 -10.64 -23.98 -5.88
C GLU A 167 -12.08 -24.20 -5.38
N GLY A 168 -12.84 -23.12 -5.18
CA GLY A 168 -14.22 -23.16 -4.69
C GLY A 168 -14.35 -23.01 -3.16
N GLU A 169 -13.25 -23.16 -2.43
CA GLU A 169 -13.22 -23.11 -0.97
C GLU A 169 -12.84 -21.71 -0.45
N TRP A 170 -13.52 -21.26 0.60
CA TRP A 170 -13.20 -20.01 1.26
C TRP A 170 -11.88 -20.12 2.01
N LEU A 171 -11.04 -19.10 1.88
CA LEU A 171 -9.90 -18.96 2.77
C LEU A 171 -10.40 -18.77 4.20
N ILE A 172 -9.95 -19.62 5.11
CA ILE A 172 -10.30 -19.58 6.52
C ILE A 172 -9.20 -18.89 7.31
N ASP A 173 -9.59 -17.95 8.15
CA ASP A 173 -8.73 -17.33 9.14
C ASP A 173 -8.38 -18.36 10.23
N PRO A 174 -7.08 -18.61 10.50
CA PRO A 174 -6.66 -19.69 11.38
C PRO A 174 -7.04 -19.46 12.84
N ASP A 175 -7.23 -18.20 13.26
CA ASP A 175 -7.51 -17.84 14.66
C ASP A 175 -9.01 -17.88 14.95
N THR A 176 -9.82 -17.43 13.98
CA THR A 176 -11.28 -17.32 14.15
C THR A 176 -12.05 -18.49 13.55
N HIS A 177 -11.41 -19.33 12.74
CA HIS A 177 -12.02 -20.41 11.95
C HIS A 177 -13.19 -19.93 11.07
N GLN A 178 -13.21 -18.64 10.70
CA GLN A 178 -14.21 -18.03 9.83
C GLN A 178 -13.59 -17.63 8.49
N PRO A 179 -14.40 -17.43 7.43
CA PRO A 179 -13.90 -16.90 6.16
C PRO A 179 -13.15 -15.57 6.35
N VAL A 180 -11.99 -15.44 5.70
CA VAL A 180 -11.18 -14.23 5.78
C VAL A 180 -11.97 -13.01 5.30
N GLU A 181 -12.14 -12.02 6.17
CA GLU A 181 -12.81 -10.76 5.79
C GLU A 181 -11.94 -9.91 4.85
N LYS A 182 -10.62 -10.08 4.90
CA LYS A 182 -9.65 -9.31 4.12
C LYS A 182 -9.16 -10.14 2.94
N LEU A 183 -9.27 -9.59 1.74
CA LEU A 183 -8.75 -10.23 0.54
C LEU A 183 -7.23 -10.44 0.64
N THR A 184 -6.79 -11.63 0.27
CA THR A 184 -5.38 -11.98 0.12
C THR A 184 -4.90 -11.57 -1.26
N ALA A 185 -3.74 -10.93 -1.37
CA ALA A 185 -3.20 -10.52 -2.67
C ALA A 185 -2.53 -11.70 -3.39
N SER A 186 -2.85 -11.92 -4.67
CA SER A 186 -2.10 -12.87 -5.51
C SER A 186 -0.66 -12.42 -5.69
N ILE A 187 -0.44 -11.11 -5.78
CA ILE A 187 0.87 -10.47 -5.90
C ILE A 187 0.97 -9.32 -4.88
N ARG A 188 2.04 -9.29 -4.11
CA ARG A 188 2.34 -8.26 -3.11
C ARG A 188 3.05 -7.09 -3.78
N LEU A 189 2.28 -6.05 -4.06
CA LEU A 189 2.76 -4.80 -4.64
C LEU A 189 2.75 -3.68 -3.61
N GLU A 190 3.63 -2.71 -3.80
CA GLU A 190 3.78 -1.50 -3.00
C GLU A 190 3.70 -0.26 -3.88
N LEU A 191 3.38 0.87 -3.27
CA LEU A 191 3.48 2.19 -3.90
C LEU A 191 4.83 2.77 -3.51
N CYS A 192 5.75 2.86 -4.47
CA CYS A 192 7.16 3.17 -4.24
C CYS A 192 7.46 4.54 -4.84
N HIS A 193 7.89 5.51 -4.02
CA HIS A 193 8.23 6.84 -4.53
C HIS A 193 9.55 6.83 -5.30
N ARG A 194 9.61 7.52 -6.44
CA ARG A 194 10.84 7.79 -7.21
C ARG A 194 11.77 8.78 -6.49
N SER A 195 11.18 9.69 -5.72
CA SER A 195 11.87 10.55 -4.75
C SER A 195 11.36 10.19 -3.35
N PRO A 196 12.22 9.78 -2.39
CA PRO A 196 11.75 9.26 -1.10
C PRO A 196 10.82 10.23 -0.35
N ASN A 197 9.65 9.74 0.06
CA ASN A 197 8.64 10.56 0.76
C ASN A 197 9.19 11.22 2.03
N ALA A 198 9.95 10.47 2.84
CA ALA A 198 10.58 10.95 4.07
C ALA A 198 11.65 12.04 3.84
N ARG A 199 12.09 12.24 2.59
CA ARG A 199 13.06 13.27 2.19
C ARG A 199 12.41 14.43 1.41
N GLY A 200 11.09 14.51 1.41
CA GLY A 200 10.37 15.57 0.71
C GLY A 200 9.97 15.23 -0.72
N GLY A 201 9.99 13.95 -1.11
CA GLY A 201 9.41 13.53 -2.39
C GLY A 201 7.93 13.87 -2.48
N ALA A 202 7.48 14.37 -3.62
CA ALA A 202 6.10 14.84 -3.79
C ALA A 202 5.08 13.69 -3.73
N ASN A 203 3.96 13.92 -3.05
CA ASN A 203 2.81 13.02 -2.98
C ASN A 203 1.87 13.24 -4.17
N THR A 204 2.36 12.89 -5.35
CA THR A 204 1.62 12.94 -6.62
C THR A 204 1.71 11.59 -7.35
N PRO A 205 0.68 11.17 -8.10
CA PRO A 205 0.70 9.88 -8.82
C PRO A 205 1.89 9.72 -9.77
N HIS A 206 2.41 10.81 -10.33
CA HIS A 206 3.54 10.78 -11.28
C HIS A 206 4.90 10.53 -10.60
N ASN A 207 4.96 10.64 -9.27
CA ASN A 207 6.17 10.41 -8.49
C ASN A 207 6.19 9.03 -7.81
N ILE A 208 5.17 8.21 -8.02
CA ILE A 208 5.00 6.91 -7.35
C ILE A 208 4.89 5.83 -8.41
N VAL A 209 5.57 4.71 -8.21
CA VAL A 209 5.57 3.52 -9.06
C VAL A 209 4.87 2.37 -8.34
N ILE A 210 4.06 1.60 -9.04
CA ILE A 210 3.51 0.32 -8.55
C ILE A 210 4.53 -0.78 -8.83
N ALA A 211 5.19 -1.28 -7.78
CA ALA A 211 6.29 -2.23 -7.91
C ALA A 211 6.26 -3.29 -6.80
N PRO A 212 6.93 -4.44 -6.97
CA PRO A 212 7.10 -5.39 -5.87
C PRO A 212 8.03 -4.80 -4.80
N GLY A 213 7.68 -5.01 -3.52
CA GLY A 213 8.37 -4.36 -2.40
C GLY A 213 9.88 -4.62 -2.31
N PHE A 214 10.36 -5.77 -2.81
CA PHE A 214 11.79 -6.08 -2.81
C PHE A 214 12.62 -5.20 -3.75
N THR A 215 12.01 -4.54 -4.75
CA THR A 215 12.71 -3.58 -5.62
C THR A 215 12.91 -2.23 -4.96
N ASN A 216 12.09 -1.90 -3.96
CA ASN A 216 12.13 -0.64 -3.22
C ASN A 216 13.01 -0.72 -1.96
N ARG A 217 13.05 -1.89 -1.30
CA ARG A 217 13.85 -2.11 -0.07
C ARG A 217 15.34 -1.72 -0.18
N PRO A 218 16.07 -1.94 -1.29
CA PRO A 218 17.47 -1.52 -1.42
C PRO A 218 17.68 0.00 -1.36
N LEU A 219 16.61 0.79 -1.46
CA LEU A 219 16.66 2.24 -1.56
C LEU A 219 16.43 2.96 -0.21
N GLN A 220 16.28 2.20 0.89
CA GLN A 220 16.12 2.63 2.30
C GLN A 220 16.29 4.14 2.57
N SER A 221 15.30 4.96 2.21
CA SER A 221 15.29 6.43 2.40
C SER A 221 16.44 7.23 1.76
N ARG A 222 17.29 6.60 0.94
CA ARG A 222 18.41 7.26 0.27
C ARG A 222 17.87 8.02 -0.93
N GLN A 223 18.16 9.32 -0.96
CA GLN A 223 17.86 10.13 -2.12
C GLN A 223 18.79 9.73 -3.27
N PRO A 224 18.25 9.33 -4.44
CA PRO A 224 19.08 9.08 -5.61
C PRO A 224 19.77 10.38 -6.04
N PRO A 225 20.99 10.31 -6.61
CA PRO A 225 21.58 11.48 -7.24
C PRO A 225 20.68 11.96 -8.37
N GLN A 226 20.57 13.29 -8.52
CA GLN A 226 19.82 13.86 -9.64
C GLN A 226 20.51 13.48 -10.95
N ASN A 227 19.74 12.95 -11.89
CA ASN A 227 20.17 12.70 -13.25
C ASN A 227 20.23 14.03 -14.02
N ALA A 228 21.20 14.15 -14.94
CA ALA A 228 21.28 15.30 -15.84
C ALA A 228 20.02 15.43 -16.71
N ASN A 229 19.42 14.30 -17.09
CA ASN A 229 18.16 14.28 -17.79
C ASN A 229 16.99 14.32 -16.79
N ALA A 230 16.40 15.51 -16.63
CA ALA A 230 15.36 15.80 -15.65
C ALA A 230 14.14 14.86 -15.69
N ARG A 231 13.86 14.21 -16.84
CA ARG A 231 12.72 13.28 -16.95
C ARG A 231 12.87 12.03 -16.07
N PHE A 232 14.10 11.63 -15.77
CA PHE A 232 14.39 10.48 -14.90
C PHE A 232 14.26 10.83 -13.43
N ASN A 233 14.31 12.10 -13.09
CA ASN A 233 14.27 12.55 -11.71
C ASN A 233 12.87 12.41 -11.13
N GLY A 234 12.81 12.00 -9.87
CA GLY A 234 11.55 12.02 -9.12
C GLY A 234 11.16 13.45 -8.76
N ILE A 235 9.87 13.68 -8.54
CA ILE A 235 9.33 15.00 -8.23
C ILE A 235 9.57 15.29 -6.74
N GLN A 236 10.17 16.44 -6.45
CA GLN A 236 10.34 16.95 -5.08
C GLN A 236 9.19 17.90 -4.74
N ALA A 237 8.77 17.91 -3.48
CA ALA A 237 7.83 18.87 -2.96
C ALA A 237 8.49 20.24 -2.73
N GLY A 238 7.68 21.29 -2.67
CA GLY A 238 8.16 22.62 -2.28
C GLY A 238 8.65 22.65 -0.83
N THR A 239 9.73 23.39 -0.56
CA THR A 239 10.41 23.42 0.74
C THR A 239 9.69 24.23 1.83
N GLY A 240 8.54 24.84 1.52
CA GLY A 240 7.80 25.71 2.45
C GLY A 240 6.81 25.00 3.37
N GLY A 241 6.60 23.69 3.19
CA GLY A 241 5.59 22.93 3.93
C GLY A 241 5.96 22.65 5.39
N GLN A 242 4.94 22.26 6.17
CA GLN A 242 5.11 21.79 7.54
C GLN A 242 4.47 20.41 7.72
N PRO A 243 4.98 19.57 8.64
CA PRO A 243 4.36 18.28 8.93
C PRO A 243 2.90 18.46 9.35
N MET A 244 2.07 17.49 8.98
CA MET A 244 0.66 17.53 9.35
C MET A 244 0.49 17.44 10.87
N THR A 245 -0.35 18.32 11.42
CA THR A 245 -0.71 18.32 12.85
C THR A 245 -2.13 17.81 13.09
N GLN A 246 -2.96 17.79 12.04
CA GLN A 246 -4.35 17.36 12.10
C GLN A 246 -4.61 16.24 11.09
N SER A 247 -5.88 15.83 10.96
CA SER A 247 -6.25 14.87 9.93
C SER A 247 -6.21 15.50 8.54
N LEU A 248 -5.98 14.68 7.50
CA LEU A 248 -5.90 15.19 6.11
C LEU A 248 -7.14 15.94 5.70
N ILE A 249 -8.32 15.47 6.11
CA ILE A 249 -9.58 16.13 5.79
C ILE A 249 -9.74 17.47 6.51
N THR A 250 -9.24 17.59 7.74
CA THR A 250 -9.28 18.84 8.49
C THR A 250 -8.36 19.88 7.85
N GLU A 251 -7.12 19.52 7.52
CA GLU A 251 -6.18 20.44 6.88
C GLU A 251 -6.66 20.90 5.51
N LEU A 252 -7.22 19.99 4.71
CA LEU A 252 -7.85 20.32 3.44
C LEU A 252 -8.99 21.32 3.61
N LYS A 253 -9.91 21.07 4.56
CA LYS A 253 -11.04 21.98 4.81
C LYS A 253 -10.55 23.34 5.30
N THR A 254 -9.55 23.40 6.17
CA THR A 254 -8.99 24.66 6.66
C THR A 254 -8.35 25.47 5.55
N ARG A 255 -7.67 24.82 4.59
CA ARG A 255 -6.92 25.50 3.53
C ARG A 255 -7.76 25.87 2.30
N TYR A 256 -8.70 25.01 1.91
CA TYR A 256 -9.47 25.15 0.66
C TYR A 256 -10.97 25.38 0.89
N GLY A 257 -11.46 25.34 2.13
CA GLY A 257 -12.88 25.44 2.42
C GLY A 257 -13.65 24.14 2.17
N GLU A 258 -14.92 24.11 2.59
CA GLU A 258 -15.71 22.89 2.56
C GLU A 258 -16.17 22.49 1.14
N ASP A 259 -16.55 23.46 0.31
CA ASP A 259 -17.15 23.19 -0.99
C ASP A 259 -16.12 22.61 -1.98
N ASP A 260 -14.90 23.14 -2.02
CA ASP A 260 -13.82 22.61 -2.86
C ASP A 260 -13.42 21.19 -2.44
N VAL A 261 -13.36 20.96 -1.13
CA VAL A 261 -13.05 19.63 -0.58
C VAL A 261 -14.17 18.65 -0.90
N ARG A 262 -15.44 19.07 -0.78
CA ARG A 262 -16.59 18.26 -1.18
C ARG A 262 -16.52 17.93 -2.68
N ALA A 263 -16.25 18.91 -3.53
CA ALA A 263 -16.09 18.70 -4.97
C ALA A 263 -14.93 17.73 -5.29
N MET A 264 -13.81 17.82 -4.56
CA MET A 264 -12.70 16.87 -4.67
C MET A 264 -13.12 15.45 -4.25
N MET A 265 -13.84 15.30 -3.13
CA MET A 265 -14.35 14.01 -2.66
C MET A 265 -15.31 13.36 -3.66
N GLN A 266 -16.11 14.15 -4.38
CA GLN A 266 -16.99 13.62 -5.44
C GLN A 266 -16.22 13.03 -6.63
N LYS A 267 -14.97 13.43 -6.86
CA LYS A 267 -14.10 12.82 -7.88
C LYS A 267 -13.62 11.42 -7.44
N ILE A 268 -13.69 11.11 -6.14
CA ILE A 268 -13.29 9.82 -5.58
C ILE A 268 -14.47 8.86 -5.63
N LYS A 269 -14.28 7.74 -6.32
CA LYS A 269 -15.27 6.66 -6.39
C LYS A 269 -14.85 5.53 -5.46
N PRO A 270 -15.49 5.37 -4.28
CA PRO A 270 -15.07 4.36 -3.34
C PRO A 270 -15.60 2.98 -3.75
N SER A 271 -14.67 2.06 -4.06
CA SER A 271 -14.97 0.66 -4.37
C SER A 271 -14.78 -0.19 -3.11
N PHE A 272 -15.85 -0.85 -2.65
CA PHE A 272 -15.76 -1.81 -1.55
C PHE A 272 -15.83 -3.22 -2.10
N ALA A 273 -14.91 -4.08 -1.65
CA ALA A 273 -15.11 -5.51 -1.80
C ALA A 273 -16.31 -5.92 -0.93
N GLY A 274 -17.24 -6.69 -1.48
CA GLY A 274 -18.37 -7.19 -0.71
C GLY A 274 -17.87 -8.22 0.30
N LYS A 275 -18.17 -8.02 1.59
CA LYS A 275 -17.72 -8.93 2.68
C LYS A 275 -18.06 -10.40 2.44
N LEU A 276 -19.19 -10.67 1.79
CA LEU A 276 -19.71 -12.01 1.50
C LEU A 276 -19.65 -12.36 0.00
N LYS A 277 -18.91 -11.58 -0.79
CA LYS A 277 -18.72 -11.87 -2.21
C LYS A 277 -17.50 -12.75 -2.38
N ALA A 278 -17.65 -13.82 -3.14
CA ALA A 278 -16.55 -14.67 -3.56
C ALA A 278 -15.68 -13.94 -4.60
N TYR A 279 -14.39 -13.87 -4.33
CA TYR A 279 -13.34 -13.42 -5.23
C TYR A 279 -12.40 -14.60 -5.46
N PRO A 280 -12.56 -15.34 -6.58
CA PRO A 280 -11.76 -16.52 -6.84
C PRO A 280 -10.31 -16.16 -7.16
N HIS A 281 -9.38 -16.93 -6.62
CA HIS A 281 -7.97 -16.86 -6.96
C HIS A 281 -7.80 -17.14 -8.46
N ARG A 282 -7.14 -16.19 -9.14
CA ARG A 282 -6.69 -16.36 -10.51
C ARG A 282 -5.17 -16.46 -10.46
N LYS A 283 -4.63 -17.56 -11.00
CA LYS A 283 -3.18 -17.71 -11.11
C LYS A 283 -2.65 -16.53 -11.95
N PRO A 284 -1.57 -15.87 -11.48
CA PRO A 284 -0.92 -14.81 -12.24
C PRO A 284 -0.56 -15.30 -13.65
N GLY A 285 -0.63 -14.38 -14.62
CA GLY A 285 -0.24 -14.66 -15.99
C GLY A 285 1.28 -14.85 -16.14
N TYR A 286 1.69 -15.20 -17.35
CA TYR A 286 3.10 -15.22 -17.72
C TYR A 286 3.74 -13.83 -17.61
N ALA A 287 4.98 -13.75 -17.11
CA ALA A 287 5.75 -12.50 -16.94
C ALA A 287 4.93 -11.35 -16.34
N THR A 288 4.36 -11.57 -15.15
CA THR A 288 3.41 -10.62 -14.56
C THR A 288 4.08 -9.32 -14.12
N LEU A 289 5.29 -9.34 -13.55
CA LEU A 289 5.97 -8.10 -13.16
C LEU A 289 6.34 -7.29 -14.40
N TYR A 290 6.75 -7.95 -15.47
CA TYR A 290 7.04 -7.29 -16.75
C TYR A 290 5.79 -6.61 -17.34
N SER A 291 4.64 -7.28 -17.29
CA SER A 291 3.37 -6.69 -17.74
C SER A 291 3.00 -5.44 -16.92
N ILE A 292 3.21 -5.49 -15.60
CA ILE A 292 3.00 -4.32 -14.71
C ILE A 292 3.98 -3.20 -15.07
N LEU A 293 5.25 -3.51 -15.35
CA LEU A 293 6.24 -2.52 -15.77
C LEU A 293 5.80 -1.77 -17.02
N VAL A 294 5.34 -2.48 -18.06
CA VAL A 294 4.89 -1.85 -19.32
C VAL A 294 3.74 -0.87 -19.07
N LEU A 295 2.80 -1.24 -18.19
CA LEU A 295 1.70 -0.36 -17.78
C LEU A 295 2.21 0.87 -17.03
N GLU A 296 3.14 0.68 -16.10
CA GLU A 296 3.71 1.78 -15.31
C GLU A 296 4.54 2.74 -16.17
N CYS A 297 5.33 2.25 -17.13
CA CYS A 297 6.06 3.08 -18.07
C CYS A 297 5.12 3.99 -18.86
N LYS A 298 4.03 3.45 -19.39
CA LYS A 298 3.00 4.24 -20.12
C LYS A 298 2.35 5.28 -19.21
N ARG A 299 2.00 4.89 -17.97
CA ARG A 299 1.36 5.79 -17.00
C ARG A 299 2.27 6.93 -16.55
N LEU A 300 3.56 6.67 -16.39
CA LEU A 300 4.56 7.65 -15.94
C LEU A 300 5.10 8.53 -17.07
N GLY A 301 4.64 8.35 -18.31
CA GLY A 301 5.05 9.15 -19.47
C GLY A 301 6.28 8.62 -20.22
N PHE A 302 6.81 7.45 -19.84
CA PHE A 302 7.86 6.74 -20.58
C PHE A 302 7.26 5.94 -21.76
N THR A 303 6.57 6.64 -22.67
CA THR A 303 5.79 6.02 -23.76
C THR A 303 6.68 5.29 -24.77
N CYS A 304 7.86 5.84 -25.09
CA CYS A 304 8.83 5.21 -25.99
C CYS A 304 9.34 3.89 -25.39
N LEU A 305 9.92 3.94 -24.18
CA LEU A 305 10.35 2.76 -23.43
C LEU A 305 9.22 1.73 -23.31
N GLY A 306 8.02 2.15 -22.87
CA GLY A 306 6.87 1.26 -22.72
C GLY A 306 6.49 0.56 -24.03
N SER A 307 6.63 1.24 -25.17
CA SER A 307 6.37 0.66 -26.50
C SER A 307 7.47 -0.32 -26.93
N GLN A 308 8.73 -0.01 -26.65
CA GLN A 308 9.84 -0.93 -26.92
C GLN A 308 9.75 -2.20 -26.07
N LEU A 309 9.47 -2.07 -24.78
CA LEU A 309 9.30 -3.20 -23.87
C LEU A 309 8.10 -4.08 -24.26
N ASP A 310 6.99 -3.48 -24.69
CA ASP A 310 5.81 -4.20 -25.21
C ASP A 310 6.09 -4.94 -26.52
N LYS A 311 6.95 -4.39 -27.38
CA LYS A 311 7.44 -5.10 -28.58
C LYS A 311 8.36 -6.27 -28.21
N LEU A 312 9.32 -6.06 -27.31
CA LEU A 312 10.20 -7.12 -26.80
C LEU A 312 9.39 -8.29 -26.23
N TYR A 313 8.36 -8.00 -25.43
CA TYR A 313 7.46 -9.01 -24.90
C TYR A 313 6.80 -9.82 -26.03
N ARG A 314 6.19 -9.16 -27.02
CA ARG A 314 5.51 -9.86 -28.12
C ARG A 314 6.45 -10.71 -28.98
N LEU A 315 7.70 -10.28 -29.16
CA LEU A 315 8.66 -10.97 -30.03
C LEU A 315 9.43 -12.09 -29.34
N SER A 316 9.65 -11.98 -28.03
CA SER A 316 10.60 -12.83 -27.31
C SER A 316 10.07 -13.37 -25.99
N ALA A 317 8.77 -13.20 -25.67
CA ALA A 317 8.18 -13.70 -24.43
C ALA A 317 8.53 -15.15 -24.20
N ASP A 318 8.16 -16.03 -25.14
CA ASP A 318 8.34 -17.47 -25.01
C ASP A 318 9.79 -17.85 -24.71
N ALA A 319 10.75 -17.21 -25.36
CA ALA A 319 12.17 -17.49 -25.18
C ALA A 319 12.68 -17.00 -23.81
N LEU A 320 12.37 -15.74 -23.45
CA LEU A 320 12.97 -15.07 -22.31
C LEU A 320 12.42 -15.54 -20.95
N GLY A 321 11.16 -15.94 -20.83
CA GLY A 321 10.66 -16.54 -19.58
C GLY A 321 10.97 -15.72 -18.34
N LEU A 322 11.65 -16.36 -17.39
CA LEU A 322 12.08 -15.74 -16.14
C LEU A 322 12.96 -14.49 -16.34
N HIS A 323 13.68 -14.38 -17.46
CA HIS A 323 14.49 -13.19 -17.78
C HIS A 323 13.66 -11.94 -17.94
N LEU A 324 12.40 -12.05 -18.38
CA LEU A 324 11.49 -10.90 -18.39
C LEU A 324 11.21 -10.39 -16.96
N GLU A 325 11.03 -11.27 -15.99
CA GLU A 325 10.79 -10.85 -14.60
C GLU A 325 12.04 -10.23 -13.95
N LEU A 326 13.23 -10.70 -14.34
CA LEU A 326 14.51 -10.09 -13.97
C LEU A 326 14.65 -8.69 -14.57
N LEU A 327 14.41 -8.56 -15.88
CA LEU A 327 14.40 -7.26 -16.57
C LEU A 327 13.39 -6.32 -15.91
N ALA A 328 12.18 -6.81 -15.61
CA ALA A 328 11.17 -6.03 -14.93
C ALA A 328 11.67 -5.47 -13.59
N SER A 329 12.31 -6.32 -12.80
CA SER A 329 12.90 -5.95 -11.52
C SER A 329 14.01 -4.91 -11.68
N ALA A 330 14.88 -5.06 -12.68
CA ALA A 330 15.94 -4.09 -12.99
C ALA A 330 15.36 -2.72 -13.37
N PHE A 331 14.35 -2.68 -14.23
CA PHE A 331 13.70 -1.43 -14.63
C PHE A 331 12.92 -0.77 -13.49
N PHE A 332 12.25 -1.54 -12.63
CA PHE A 332 11.62 -0.97 -11.43
C PHE A 332 12.64 -0.30 -10.52
N ILE A 333 13.83 -0.90 -10.35
CA ILE A 333 14.93 -0.29 -9.61
C ILE A 333 15.38 0.99 -10.32
N ALA A 334 15.63 0.93 -11.64
CA ALA A 334 16.05 2.10 -12.43
C ALA A 334 15.06 3.29 -12.32
N LEU A 335 13.75 3.03 -12.41
CA LEU A 335 12.70 4.05 -12.23
C LEU A 335 12.77 4.73 -10.85
N GLN A 336 13.16 3.97 -9.83
CA GLN A 336 13.26 4.45 -8.44
C GLN A 336 14.63 5.05 -8.11
N THR A 337 15.68 4.70 -8.86
CA THR A 337 17.05 5.26 -8.70
C THR A 337 17.33 6.42 -9.64
N GLN A 338 16.31 6.97 -10.31
CA GLN A 338 16.46 8.05 -11.30
C GLN A 338 17.42 7.67 -12.44
N ASP A 339 17.36 6.40 -12.83
CA ASP A 339 18.23 5.80 -13.84
C ASP A 339 19.73 5.99 -13.58
N ALA A 340 20.15 5.90 -12.31
CA ALA A 340 21.55 6.11 -11.90
C ALA A 340 22.56 5.18 -12.59
N ASP A 341 22.11 4.04 -13.13
CA ASP A 341 22.93 3.06 -13.83
C ASP A 341 22.67 3.08 -15.36
N GLY A 342 21.91 4.07 -15.86
CA GLY A 342 21.67 4.33 -17.28
C GLY A 342 20.88 3.26 -18.03
N LEU A 343 20.14 2.40 -17.34
CA LEU A 343 19.39 1.29 -17.95
C LEU A 343 18.28 1.79 -18.87
N ILE A 344 17.49 2.76 -18.42
CA ILE A 344 16.38 3.30 -19.20
C ILE A 344 16.92 4.06 -20.41
N GLU A 345 17.87 4.96 -20.19
CA GLU A 345 18.50 5.75 -21.25
C GLU A 345 19.14 4.85 -22.32
N THR A 346 19.93 3.85 -21.89
CA THR A 346 20.54 2.89 -22.82
C THR A 346 19.46 2.17 -23.61
N THR A 347 18.43 1.64 -22.93
CA THR A 347 17.39 0.84 -23.59
C THR A 347 16.66 1.64 -24.67
N GLU A 348 16.31 2.91 -24.42
CA GLU A 348 15.59 3.72 -25.39
C GLU A 348 16.40 3.99 -26.67
N GLN A 349 17.73 3.95 -26.59
CA GLN A 349 18.63 4.09 -27.75
C GLN A 349 18.81 2.79 -28.54
N LEU A 350 18.39 1.65 -27.98
CA LEU A 350 18.52 0.35 -28.62
C LEU A 350 17.39 0.10 -29.62
N ASP A 351 17.75 -0.34 -30.83
CA ASP A 351 16.76 -0.96 -31.74
C ASP A 351 16.56 -2.44 -31.38
N LEU A 352 15.62 -2.68 -30.45
CA LEU A 352 15.27 -4.03 -30.05
C LEU A 352 14.58 -4.83 -31.18
N ASN A 353 14.14 -4.21 -32.29
CA ASN A 353 13.43 -4.94 -33.35
C ASN A 353 14.37 -5.89 -34.14
N ALA A 354 15.60 -5.47 -34.41
CA ALA A 354 16.57 -6.28 -35.18
C ALA A 354 17.20 -7.42 -34.35
N SER A 355 17.23 -7.27 -33.02
CA SER A 355 18.05 -8.08 -32.11
C SER A 355 17.29 -9.13 -31.30
N CYS A 356 15.95 -9.06 -31.31
CA CYS A 356 15.07 -10.01 -30.62
C CYS A 356 15.06 -11.42 -31.24
N ARG A 357 15.72 -11.64 -32.39
CA ARG A 357 15.95 -12.99 -32.95
C ARG A 357 17.08 -13.69 -32.18
N MET A 358 16.88 -13.93 -30.89
CA MET A 358 17.69 -14.89 -30.15
C MET A 358 17.53 -16.24 -30.83
N THR A 359 18.64 -16.84 -31.24
CA THR A 359 18.62 -18.18 -31.83
C THR A 359 18.71 -19.19 -30.70
N GLU A 360 17.62 -19.93 -30.45
CA GLU A 360 17.72 -21.18 -29.70
C GLU A 360 18.69 -22.10 -30.45
N LYS A 361 19.69 -22.67 -29.76
CA LYS A 361 20.46 -23.78 -30.36
C LYS A 361 19.45 -24.85 -30.78
N PRO A 362 19.54 -25.45 -31.99
CA PRO A 362 18.90 -26.74 -32.21
C PRO A 362 19.65 -27.77 -31.35
N ALA A 363 19.00 -28.31 -30.31
CA ALA A 363 19.52 -29.51 -29.67
C ALA A 363 19.37 -30.65 -30.65
N ASP A 364 20.38 -31.51 -30.73
CA ASP A 364 20.12 -32.91 -31.01
C ASP A 364 19.01 -33.39 -30.05
N LEU A 365 17.90 -33.82 -30.63
CA LEU A 365 16.71 -34.32 -29.96
C LEU A 365 17.08 -35.44 -28.98
N ASN A 366 17.10 -35.15 -27.68
CA ASN A 366 16.79 -36.09 -26.60
C ASN A 366 16.84 -35.38 -25.24
N MET A 367 15.85 -34.55 -24.91
CA MET A 367 15.62 -34.15 -23.51
C MET A 367 14.12 -34.16 -23.21
N LEU A 368 13.68 -35.29 -22.65
CA LEU A 368 12.33 -35.58 -22.14
C LEU A 368 11.95 -34.77 -20.87
N ASN A 369 12.70 -33.71 -20.52
CA ASN A 369 12.37 -32.84 -19.40
C ASN A 369 11.79 -31.53 -19.91
N ARG A 370 10.46 -31.37 -19.80
CA ARG A 370 9.68 -30.19 -20.21
C ARG A 370 10.09 -28.85 -19.56
N ASN A 371 11.08 -28.85 -18.66
CA ASN A 371 11.50 -27.69 -17.87
C ASN A 371 12.91 -27.16 -18.20
N LEU A 372 13.69 -27.84 -19.05
CA LEU A 372 15.03 -27.36 -19.46
C LEU A 372 14.99 -26.99 -20.94
N ARG A 373 14.87 -25.69 -21.20
CA ARG A 373 15.03 -25.14 -22.55
C ARG A 373 16.52 -24.97 -22.87
N LEU A 374 16.82 -25.03 -24.16
CA LEU A 374 18.18 -24.87 -24.68
C LEU A 374 18.75 -23.50 -24.31
N PRO A 375 20.09 -23.38 -24.19
CA PRO A 375 20.69 -22.08 -23.96
C PRO A 375 20.30 -21.11 -25.08
N LEU A 376 19.89 -19.91 -24.68
CA LEU A 376 19.66 -18.81 -25.61
C LEU A 376 20.98 -18.10 -25.86
N LEU A 377 21.37 -18.04 -27.13
CA LEU A 377 22.60 -17.37 -27.52
C LEU A 377 22.38 -15.86 -27.59
N VAL A 378 23.19 -15.13 -26.82
CA VAL A 378 23.23 -13.68 -26.79
C VAL A 378 24.59 -13.24 -27.33
N TYR A 379 24.58 -12.72 -28.55
CA TYR A 379 25.79 -12.29 -29.25
C TYR A 379 26.32 -10.98 -28.67
N GLU A 380 27.60 -10.94 -28.33
CA GLU A 380 28.29 -9.72 -27.93
C GLU A 380 28.10 -8.61 -28.97
N GLY A 381 27.94 -7.37 -28.50
CA GLY A 381 27.66 -6.22 -29.38
C GLY A 381 26.22 -6.13 -29.89
N SER A 382 25.38 -7.15 -29.70
CA SER A 382 23.94 -7.02 -30.02
C SER A 382 23.19 -6.12 -29.04
N PRO A 383 22.11 -5.44 -29.46
CA PRO A 383 21.25 -4.70 -28.54
C PRO A 383 20.71 -5.52 -27.37
N MET A 384 20.41 -6.81 -27.58
CA MET A 384 20.00 -7.70 -26.48
C MET A 384 21.13 -7.92 -25.46
N HIS A 385 22.37 -8.09 -25.94
CA HIS A 385 23.55 -8.17 -25.08
C HIS A 385 23.70 -6.91 -24.23
N THR A 386 23.66 -5.73 -24.85
CA THR A 386 23.77 -4.46 -24.14
C THR A 386 22.67 -4.31 -23.07
N LEU A 387 21.41 -4.58 -23.42
CA LEU A 387 20.28 -4.55 -22.49
C LEU A 387 20.52 -5.47 -21.27
N LEU A 388 20.89 -6.73 -21.52
CA LEU A 388 21.09 -7.72 -20.47
C LEU A 388 22.30 -7.38 -19.59
N CYS A 389 23.40 -6.90 -20.17
CA CYS A 389 24.57 -6.46 -19.41
C CYS A 389 24.25 -5.27 -18.49
N THR A 390 23.57 -4.24 -19.00
CA THR A 390 23.17 -3.08 -18.18
C THR A 390 22.17 -3.48 -17.11
N ALA A 391 21.19 -4.34 -17.43
CA ALA A 391 20.27 -4.87 -16.42
C ALA A 391 20.99 -5.73 -15.37
N ASN A 392 21.97 -6.53 -15.77
CA ASN A 392 22.78 -7.33 -14.85
C ASN A 392 23.57 -6.44 -13.88
N ALA A 393 24.11 -5.30 -14.34
CA ALA A 393 24.78 -4.34 -13.47
C ALA A 393 23.85 -3.81 -12.36
N VAL A 394 22.61 -3.44 -12.72
CA VAL A 394 21.58 -3.02 -11.75
C VAL A 394 21.28 -4.14 -10.76
N LEU A 395 20.97 -5.34 -11.25
CA LEU A 395 20.58 -6.47 -10.39
C LEU A 395 21.71 -6.92 -9.46
N ARG A 396 22.95 -6.99 -9.94
CA ARG A 396 24.13 -7.30 -9.11
C ARG A 396 24.34 -6.23 -8.05
N ARG A 397 24.15 -4.95 -8.38
CA ARG A 397 24.33 -3.84 -7.44
C ARG A 397 23.31 -3.89 -6.30
N TYR A 398 22.02 -3.96 -6.62
CA TYR A 398 20.94 -3.75 -5.65
C TYR A 398 20.30 -5.04 -5.11
N LEU A 399 20.25 -6.12 -5.89
CA LEU A 399 19.63 -7.38 -5.49
C LEU A 399 20.65 -8.52 -5.27
N LYS A 400 21.93 -8.31 -5.58
CA LYS A 400 22.96 -9.37 -5.54
C LYS A 400 22.57 -10.58 -6.40
N VAL A 401 21.93 -10.31 -7.53
CA VAL A 401 21.50 -11.31 -8.51
C VAL A 401 22.30 -11.14 -9.78
N ASP A 402 22.76 -12.25 -10.33
CA ASP A 402 23.39 -12.35 -11.63
C ASP A 402 22.46 -13.02 -12.65
N ILE A 403 22.19 -12.33 -13.76
CA ILE A 403 21.39 -12.82 -14.89
C ILE A 403 22.04 -14.05 -15.56
N PHE A 404 23.37 -14.18 -15.53
CA PHE A 404 24.10 -15.22 -16.26
C PHE A 404 24.50 -16.43 -15.40
N GLU A 405 24.61 -16.27 -14.08
CA GLU A 405 25.19 -17.30 -13.20
C GLU A 405 24.29 -17.74 -12.05
N SER A 406 23.53 -16.82 -11.43
CA SER A 406 22.96 -17.03 -10.09
C SER A 406 21.43 -16.92 -10.04
N VAL A 407 20.77 -16.85 -11.20
CA VAL A 407 19.33 -16.53 -11.34
C VAL A 407 18.45 -17.42 -10.49
N GLN A 408 18.79 -18.69 -10.34
CA GLN A 408 17.81 -19.67 -9.88
C GLN A 408 17.53 -19.66 -8.38
N THR A 409 18.44 -19.24 -7.49
CA THR A 409 18.20 -19.43 -6.05
C THR A 409 17.83 -18.13 -5.32
N HIS A 410 18.59 -17.05 -5.50
CA HIS A 410 18.33 -15.82 -4.75
C HIS A 410 17.14 -15.04 -5.32
N PHE A 411 17.11 -14.84 -6.65
CA PHE A 411 15.99 -14.15 -7.29
C PHE A 411 14.69 -14.92 -7.12
N LEU A 412 14.66 -16.24 -7.33
CA LEU A 412 13.43 -17.01 -7.13
C LEU A 412 12.90 -16.92 -5.70
N LYS A 413 13.76 -16.83 -4.66
CA LYS A 413 13.30 -16.58 -3.29
C LYS A 413 12.61 -15.22 -3.17
N LEU A 414 13.21 -14.15 -3.69
CA LEU A 414 12.61 -12.81 -3.68
C LEU A 414 11.32 -12.77 -4.50
N TYR A 415 11.36 -13.27 -5.73
CA TYR A 415 10.24 -13.37 -6.65
C TYR A 415 9.08 -14.14 -6.02
N ASN A 416 9.29 -15.40 -5.61
CA ASN A 416 8.25 -16.23 -5.01
C ASN A 416 7.67 -15.61 -3.73
N SER A 417 8.47 -14.89 -2.94
CA SER A 417 7.95 -14.19 -1.74
C SER A 417 6.94 -13.08 -2.05
N ALA A 418 6.93 -12.58 -3.29
CA ALA A 418 5.96 -11.60 -3.75
C ALA A 418 4.63 -12.22 -4.20
N PHE A 419 4.56 -13.55 -4.42
CA PHE A 419 3.35 -14.21 -4.90
C PHE A 419 2.71 -15.08 -3.83
N TYR A 420 1.39 -15.19 -3.87
CA TYR A 420 0.68 -16.24 -3.13
C TYR A 420 0.98 -17.62 -3.75
N GLN A 421 0.81 -17.72 -5.08
CA GLN A 421 1.24 -18.86 -5.89
C GLN A 421 1.99 -18.29 -7.11
N PRO A 422 3.31 -18.50 -7.22
CA PRO A 422 4.08 -17.96 -8.33
C PRO A 422 3.70 -18.66 -9.65
N PRO A 423 3.73 -17.95 -10.79
CA PRO A 423 3.54 -18.57 -12.09
C PRO A 423 4.69 -19.53 -12.40
N VAL A 424 4.37 -20.63 -13.10
CA VAL A 424 5.39 -21.53 -13.63
C VAL A 424 6.02 -20.85 -14.85
N LEU A 425 7.29 -20.48 -14.73
CA LEU A 425 8.03 -19.83 -15.81
C LEU A 425 9.07 -20.79 -16.38
N ALA A 426 9.14 -20.85 -17.70
CA ALA A 426 10.24 -21.53 -18.37
C ALA A 426 11.55 -20.77 -18.10
N TYR A 427 12.62 -21.51 -17.88
CA TYR A 427 13.96 -20.97 -17.78
C TYR A 427 14.84 -21.58 -18.86
N SER A 428 15.44 -20.69 -19.66
CA SER A 428 16.47 -21.01 -20.64
C SER A 428 17.74 -20.33 -20.16
N PRO A 429 18.85 -21.06 -19.89
CA PRO A 429 20.12 -20.42 -19.58
C PRO A 429 20.51 -19.43 -20.69
N LEU A 430 21.08 -18.28 -20.34
CA LEU A 430 21.66 -17.37 -21.33
C LEU A 430 23.13 -17.72 -21.53
N GLU A 431 23.54 -17.88 -22.78
CA GLU A 431 24.93 -18.12 -23.15
C GLU A 431 25.43 -16.92 -23.95
N LEU A 432 26.39 -16.20 -23.37
CA LEU A 432 27.06 -15.09 -24.03
C LEU A 432 28.02 -15.64 -25.09
N VAL A 433 27.86 -15.18 -26.33
CA VAL A 433 28.73 -15.55 -27.45
C VAL A 433 29.65 -14.37 -27.70
N PRO A 434 30.95 -14.45 -27.33
CA PRO A 434 31.88 -13.35 -27.53
C PRO A 434 32.23 -13.18 -29.01
N LEU A 435 32.65 -11.98 -29.41
CA LEU A 435 33.06 -11.66 -30.78
C LEU A 435 34.19 -12.57 -31.30
N SER A 436 35.08 -13.01 -30.40
CA SER A 436 36.17 -13.93 -30.68
C SER A 436 35.73 -15.39 -30.88
N SER A 437 34.46 -15.71 -30.66
CA SER A 437 33.94 -17.06 -30.81
C SER A 437 33.66 -17.38 -32.28
N PRO A 438 34.06 -18.56 -32.79
CA PRO A 438 33.62 -19.05 -34.09
C PRO A 438 32.10 -19.20 -34.24
N HIS A 439 31.37 -19.16 -33.12
CA HIS A 439 29.90 -19.15 -33.09
C HIS A 439 29.30 -17.76 -33.29
N HIS A 440 30.09 -16.69 -33.18
CA HIS A 440 29.63 -15.32 -33.37
C HIS A 440 29.40 -15.03 -34.85
N LYS A 441 28.29 -14.38 -35.22
CA LYS A 441 27.92 -14.14 -36.62
C LYS A 441 28.95 -13.33 -37.41
N GLU A 442 29.69 -12.48 -36.71
CA GLU A 442 30.72 -11.61 -37.29
C GLU A 442 32.12 -12.22 -37.27
N HIS A 443 32.29 -13.43 -36.71
CA HIS A 443 33.59 -14.10 -36.68
C HIS A 443 33.98 -14.62 -38.08
N PRO A 444 35.25 -14.47 -38.53
CA PRO A 444 35.68 -14.90 -39.87
C PRO A 444 35.40 -16.37 -40.19
N GLU A 445 35.43 -17.23 -39.17
CA GLU A 445 35.15 -18.67 -39.32
C GLU A 445 33.67 -19.06 -39.16
N HIS A 446 32.77 -18.11 -38.89
CA HIS A 446 31.36 -18.39 -38.61
C HIS A 446 30.68 -19.17 -39.74
N ASP A 447 30.94 -18.80 -40.99
CA ASP A 447 30.36 -19.49 -42.15
C ASP A 447 30.81 -20.94 -42.26
N GLN A 448 32.06 -21.23 -41.90
CA GLN A 448 32.57 -22.60 -41.88
C GLN A 448 31.96 -23.41 -40.74
N TRP A 449 31.73 -22.78 -39.59
CA TRP A 449 31.04 -23.39 -38.47
C TRP A 449 29.56 -23.66 -38.81
N ALA A 450 28.83 -22.67 -39.31
CA ALA A 450 27.41 -22.77 -39.67
C ALA A 450 27.18 -23.88 -40.71
N LYS A 451 28.06 -23.98 -41.73
CA LYS A 451 28.05 -25.09 -42.70
C LYS A 451 28.29 -26.46 -42.07
N ARG A 452 29.20 -26.57 -41.08
CA ARG A 452 29.45 -27.81 -40.33
C ARG A 452 28.23 -28.23 -39.50
N VAL A 453 27.56 -27.30 -38.82
CA VAL A 453 26.34 -27.56 -38.04
C VAL A 453 25.18 -27.98 -38.94
N HIS A 454 24.96 -27.30 -40.05
CA HIS A 454 23.91 -27.68 -41.02
C HIS A 454 24.14 -29.06 -41.63
N ARG A 455 25.40 -29.43 -41.91
CA ARG A 455 25.73 -30.80 -42.36
C ARG A 455 25.40 -31.84 -41.30
N LYS A 456 25.78 -31.63 -40.03
CA LYS A 456 25.45 -32.56 -38.93
C LYS A 456 23.94 -32.72 -38.76
N GLY A 457 23.17 -31.63 -38.70
CA GLY A 457 21.71 -31.69 -38.53
C GLY A 457 20.97 -32.38 -39.68
N ARG A 458 21.43 -32.25 -40.94
CA ARG A 458 20.89 -33.02 -42.07
C ARG A 458 21.16 -34.51 -41.94
N THR A 459 22.33 -34.87 -41.41
CA THR A 459 22.74 -36.27 -41.22
C THR A 459 21.88 -36.95 -40.16
N THR A 460 21.66 -36.28 -39.01
CA THR A 460 20.78 -36.77 -37.93
C THR A 460 19.32 -36.90 -38.38
N LYS A 461 18.79 -35.92 -39.11
CA LYS A 461 17.42 -35.96 -39.64
C LYS A 461 17.21 -37.10 -40.63
N TRP A 462 18.20 -37.34 -41.50
CA TRP A 462 18.17 -38.45 -42.45
C TRP A 462 18.26 -39.83 -41.76
N GLN A 463 19.10 -39.96 -40.73
CA GLN A 463 19.19 -41.17 -39.90
C GLN A 463 17.87 -41.47 -39.17
N ASN A 464 17.24 -40.45 -38.58
CA ASN A 464 15.95 -40.62 -37.90
C ASN A 464 14.80 -40.98 -38.87
N GLN A 465 14.79 -40.40 -40.08
CA GLN A 465 13.82 -40.79 -41.11
C GLN A 465 14.01 -42.24 -41.55
N ARG A 466 15.25 -42.71 -41.71
CA ARG A 466 15.52 -44.13 -42.01
C ARG A 466 15.10 -45.07 -40.89
N LEU A 467 15.33 -44.68 -39.63
CA LEU A 467 14.91 -45.47 -38.49
C LEU A 467 13.37 -45.60 -38.42
N HIS A 468 12.65 -44.50 -38.61
CA HIS A 468 11.19 -44.52 -38.69
C HIS A 468 10.66 -45.34 -39.87
N GLN A 469 11.31 -45.25 -41.03
CA GLN A 469 10.95 -46.06 -42.20
C GLN A 469 11.19 -47.55 -41.92
N ALA A 470 12.34 -47.91 -41.35
CA ALA A 470 12.66 -49.29 -40.98
C ALA A 470 11.67 -49.87 -39.96
N ILE A 471 11.28 -49.09 -38.94
CA ILE A 471 10.25 -49.48 -37.97
C ILE A 471 8.90 -49.68 -38.68
N SER A 472 8.51 -48.76 -39.57
CA SER A 472 7.25 -48.87 -40.31
C SER A 472 7.20 -50.08 -41.24
N ASP A 473 8.32 -50.41 -41.89
CA ASP A 473 8.42 -51.55 -42.79
C ASP A 473 8.43 -52.88 -42.02
N GLU A 474 9.03 -52.91 -40.83
CA GLU A 474 9.02 -54.10 -39.97
C GLU A 474 7.64 -54.36 -39.35
N VAL A 475 6.89 -53.30 -39.01
CA VAL A 475 5.47 -53.38 -38.60
C VAL A 475 4.60 -53.93 -39.73
N LYS A 476 4.83 -53.49 -40.98
CA LYS A 476 4.09 -54.01 -42.15
C LYS A 476 4.38 -55.49 -42.41
N LYS A 477 5.64 -55.94 -42.21
CA LYS A 477 6.01 -57.36 -42.33
C LYS A 477 5.41 -58.22 -41.22
N THR A 478 5.27 -57.69 -40.00
CA THR A 478 4.62 -58.43 -38.90
C THR A 478 3.10 -58.49 -39.07
N GLN A 479 2.47 -57.49 -39.71
CA GLN A 479 1.06 -57.53 -40.05
C GLN A 479 0.74 -58.49 -41.20
N THR A 480 1.60 -58.59 -42.21
CA THR A 480 1.44 -59.56 -43.33
C THR A 480 1.76 -61.00 -42.97
N ARG A 481 2.48 -61.26 -41.86
CA ARG A 481 2.68 -62.62 -41.32
C ARG A 481 1.54 -63.12 -40.42
N ARG A 482 0.57 -62.26 -40.08
CA ARG A 482 -0.59 -62.59 -39.22
C ARG A 482 -1.92 -62.68 -39.98
N SER A 483 -1.91 -62.43 -41.28
CA SER A 483 -2.96 -62.77 -42.25
C SER A 483 -2.56 -64.04 -42.99
#